data_AF-A0A504Y1F5-F1
#
_entry.id   AF-A0A504Y1F5-F1
#
_cell.length_a   1.000
_cell.length_b   1.000
_cell.length_c   1.000
_cell.angle_alpha   90.00
_cell.angle_beta   90.00
_cell.angle_gamma   90.00
#
_symmetry.space_group_name_H-M   'P 1'
#
loop_
_entity.id
_entity.type
_entity.pdbx_description
1 polymer ?
#
loop_
_entity_poly.entity_id
_entity_poly.type
_entity_poly.pdbx_seq_one_letter_code
_entity_poly.pdbx_strand_id
1 'polypeptide(L)'
;MGGATSKDRYDRAATTGILTLNTQKVKSWSSVTKALTKLSTLRIITITHNPLRDPVPYAFTALSLWRTLVSLDLSHNGLTCACALGSEAPLSKTHAKEARTRIAAAPVSNAAHSTTRLPLDKSLEVVALQRNQLKTFVIADNTVDKPFPALRELLLDQNHLGGTVSLGFAADEEAPTMASLRRISLDEQKGTEPLRRVNAAIFAHCPGLTSLSLQGNCNEEEIHDSLVQSDIYRKWQERQKDVVDKKLHAGGQAELI
;
A
#
# COMPACT_ATOMS: atom_id res chain seq x y z
N MET A 1 -19.96 13.93 27.34
CA MET A 1 -18.53 14.28 27.17
C MET A 1 -18.41 15.19 25.95
N GLY A 2 -17.97 16.44 26.12
CA GLY A 2 -17.81 17.39 25.02
C GLY A 2 -16.67 16.96 24.11
N GLY A 3 -16.97 16.56 22.88
CA GLY A 3 -15.95 16.25 21.89
C GLY A 3 -15.16 17.51 21.53
N ALA A 4 -13.83 17.41 21.50
CA ALA A 4 -12.98 18.47 20.99
C ALA A 4 -13.49 18.94 19.62
N THR A 5 -13.51 20.26 19.41
CA THR A 5 -14.00 20.80 18.14
C THR A 5 -13.12 20.31 16.98
N SER A 6 -13.61 20.40 15.74
CA SER A 6 -12.77 20.11 14.58
C SER A 6 -11.52 20.97 14.56
N LYS A 7 -11.62 22.24 14.96
CA LYS A 7 -10.51 23.19 15.03
C LYS A 7 -9.41 22.74 16.01
N ASP A 8 -9.79 22.42 17.25
CA ASP A 8 -8.82 22.02 18.29
C ASP A 8 -7.98 20.81 17.87
N ARG A 9 -8.57 19.90 17.09
CA ARG A 9 -7.89 18.72 16.57
C ARG A 9 -6.86 19.05 15.51
N TYR A 10 -7.18 19.95 14.59
CA TYR A 10 -6.23 20.36 13.57
C TYR A 10 -5.09 21.20 14.17
N ASP A 11 -5.39 22.06 15.14
CA ASP A 11 -4.35 22.85 15.84
C ASP A 11 -3.40 21.94 16.65
N ARG A 12 -3.96 20.92 17.32
CA ARG A 12 -3.16 19.87 17.98
C ARG A 12 -2.35 19.06 16.97
N ALA A 13 -2.93 18.70 15.84
CA ALA A 13 -2.27 17.93 14.80
C ALA A 13 -1.10 18.71 14.17
N ALA A 14 -1.24 20.03 14.00
CA ALA A 14 -0.16 20.91 13.56
C ALA A 14 1.03 20.92 14.55
N THR A 15 0.74 20.83 15.84
CA THR A 15 1.75 20.84 16.91
C THR A 15 2.41 19.46 17.09
N THR A 16 1.63 18.39 17.05
CA THR A 16 2.07 17.02 17.37
C THR A 16 2.54 16.23 16.15
N GLY A 17 2.15 16.64 14.93
CA GLY A 17 2.34 15.86 13.72
C GLY A 17 1.41 14.64 13.62
N ILE A 18 0.40 14.52 14.49
CA ILE A 18 -0.51 13.37 14.54
C ILE A 18 -1.95 13.85 14.35
N LEU A 19 -2.62 13.33 13.31
CA LEU A 19 -4.03 13.59 13.07
C LEU A 19 -4.84 12.30 13.18
N THR A 20 -5.83 12.29 14.07
CA THR A 20 -6.79 11.19 14.21
C THR A 20 -8.22 11.68 13.94
N LEU A 21 -8.84 11.14 12.89
CA LEU A 21 -10.22 11.39 12.48
C LEU A 21 -11.03 10.09 12.56
N ASN A 22 -11.20 9.53 13.75
CA ASN A 22 -12.01 8.32 13.97
C ASN A 22 -13.49 8.69 14.19
N THR A 23 -14.43 8.02 13.50
CA THR A 23 -15.90 8.21 13.64
C THR A 23 -16.40 9.65 13.40
N GLN A 24 -15.68 10.43 12.60
CA GLN A 24 -15.98 11.86 12.39
C GLN A 24 -16.99 12.15 11.28
N LYS A 25 -17.65 11.12 10.75
CA LYS A 25 -18.58 11.21 9.61
C LYS A 25 -17.96 11.96 8.42
N VAL A 26 -16.66 11.80 8.21
CA VAL A 26 -15.97 12.41 7.07
C VAL A 26 -16.41 11.69 5.80
N LYS A 27 -17.22 12.36 4.98
CA LYS A 27 -17.84 11.74 3.79
C LYS A 27 -17.10 12.02 2.49
N SER A 28 -16.15 12.95 2.48
CA SER A 28 -15.53 13.42 1.25
C SER A 28 -14.04 13.68 1.42
N TRP A 29 -13.27 13.16 0.47
CA TRP A 29 -11.86 13.48 0.32
C TRP A 29 -11.58 14.96 0.15
N SER A 30 -12.47 15.74 -0.48
CA SER A 30 -12.26 17.19 -0.65
C SER A 30 -12.13 17.91 0.70
N SER A 31 -12.94 17.53 1.70
CA SER A 31 -12.81 18.09 3.05
C SER A 31 -11.52 17.66 3.73
N VAL A 32 -11.15 16.38 3.60
CA VAL A 32 -9.89 15.84 4.14
C VAL A 32 -8.70 16.58 3.54
N THR A 33 -8.61 16.63 2.22
CA THR A 33 -7.53 17.29 1.49
C THR A 33 -7.41 18.76 1.88
N LYS A 34 -8.52 19.52 1.93
CA LYS A 34 -8.51 20.93 2.33
C LYS A 34 -7.99 21.14 3.76
N ALA A 35 -8.36 20.26 4.68
CA ALA A 35 -7.88 20.34 6.06
C ALA A 35 -6.38 20.03 6.15
N LEU A 36 -5.93 19.01 5.40
CA LEU A 36 -4.56 18.55 5.38
C LEU A 36 -3.59 19.49 4.65
N THR A 37 -4.08 20.34 3.72
CA THR A 37 -3.23 21.32 3.01
C THR A 37 -2.47 22.25 3.95
N LYS A 38 -3.02 22.52 5.14
CA LYS A 38 -2.41 23.41 6.14
C LYS A 38 -1.47 22.68 7.12
N LEU A 39 -1.37 21.36 7.02
CA LEU A 39 -0.71 20.51 8.02
C LEU A 39 0.50 19.80 7.39
N SER A 40 1.48 20.58 6.94
CA SER A 40 2.67 20.11 6.21
C SER A 40 3.65 19.28 7.06
N THR A 41 3.51 19.31 8.39
CA THR A 41 4.37 18.62 9.35
C THR A 41 3.80 17.29 9.83
N LEU A 42 2.68 16.83 9.25
CA LEU A 42 2.04 15.58 9.66
C LEU A 42 2.89 14.36 9.37
N ARG A 43 3.12 13.57 10.41
CA ARG A 43 3.84 12.29 10.35
C ARG A 43 2.90 11.09 10.44
N ILE A 44 1.76 11.24 11.11
CA ILE A 44 0.80 10.15 11.29
C ILE A 44 -0.59 10.66 10.97
N ILE A 45 -1.27 9.96 10.06
CA ILE A 45 -2.67 10.21 9.71
C ILE A 45 -3.47 8.93 9.95
N THR A 46 -4.50 9.02 10.78
CA THR A 46 -5.46 7.96 11.04
C THR A 46 -6.87 8.46 10.72
N ILE A 47 -7.46 7.98 9.63
CA ILE A 47 -8.83 8.30 9.22
C ILE A 47 -9.60 6.99 9.13
N THR A 48 -10.21 6.58 10.24
CA THR A 48 -10.86 5.27 10.36
C THR A 48 -12.34 5.39 10.75
N HIS A 49 -13.13 4.37 10.42
CA HIS A 49 -14.57 4.35 10.69
C HIS A 49 -15.32 5.55 10.10
N ASN A 50 -14.99 5.94 8.87
CA ASN A 50 -15.73 6.96 8.13
C ASN A 50 -16.34 6.37 6.85
N PRO A 51 -17.42 6.97 6.32
CA PRO A 51 -18.04 6.50 5.08
C PRO A 51 -17.29 7.01 3.83
N LEU A 52 -15.95 7.01 3.85
CA LEU A 52 -15.14 7.34 2.67
C LEU A 52 -15.20 6.17 1.68
N ARG A 53 -16.00 6.31 0.62
CA ARG A 53 -16.24 5.26 -0.38
C ARG A 53 -15.48 5.47 -1.68
N ASP A 54 -15.28 6.73 -2.03
CA ASP A 54 -14.60 7.14 -3.25
C ASP A 54 -13.12 6.69 -3.21
N PRO A 55 -12.52 6.34 -4.35
CA PRO A 55 -11.09 6.10 -4.45
C PRO A 55 -10.27 7.26 -3.88
N VAL A 56 -9.08 6.95 -3.35
CA VAL A 56 -8.13 7.98 -2.90
C VAL A 56 -7.80 8.90 -4.08
N PRO A 57 -8.12 10.21 -4.03
CA PRO A 57 -7.93 11.09 -5.17
C PRO A 57 -6.48 11.56 -5.28
N TYR A 58 -6.04 11.86 -6.49
CA TYR A 58 -4.72 12.42 -6.75
C TYR A 58 -4.43 13.71 -5.94
N ALA A 59 -5.43 14.56 -5.72
CA ALA A 59 -5.27 15.76 -4.90
C ALA A 59 -4.87 15.44 -3.44
N PHE A 60 -5.20 14.25 -2.92
CA PHE A 60 -4.74 13.79 -1.62
C PHE A 60 -3.28 13.35 -1.66
N THR A 61 -2.85 12.65 -2.72
CA THR A 61 -1.47 12.16 -2.87
C THR A 61 -0.48 13.25 -3.28
N ALA A 62 -0.97 14.35 -3.85
CA ALA A 62 -0.19 15.54 -4.18
C ALA A 62 0.06 16.49 -2.98
N LEU A 63 -0.39 16.15 -1.77
CA LEU A 63 -0.19 17.00 -0.59
C LEU A 63 1.29 17.03 -0.17
N SER A 64 1.78 18.20 0.25
CA SER A 64 3.18 18.35 0.69
C SER A 64 3.52 17.54 1.93
N LEU A 65 2.52 17.22 2.77
CA LEU A 65 2.69 16.37 3.96
C LEU A 65 3.21 14.98 3.63
N TRP A 66 3.03 14.49 2.39
CA TRP A 66 3.56 13.19 2.02
C TRP A 66 5.05 13.14 2.25
N ARG A 67 5.77 14.27 2.14
CA ARG A 67 7.21 14.41 2.41
C ARG A 67 7.66 14.11 3.85
N THR A 68 6.72 14.03 4.78
CA THR A 68 6.96 13.84 6.21
C THR A 68 6.12 12.71 6.80
N LEU A 69 5.22 12.13 6.01
CA LEU A 69 4.25 11.15 6.45
C LEU A 69 4.91 9.79 6.65
N VAL A 70 4.90 9.31 7.89
CA VAL A 70 5.45 8.01 8.30
C VAL A 70 4.38 6.92 8.31
N SER A 71 3.16 7.24 8.71
CA SER A 71 2.08 6.26 8.83
C SER A 71 0.77 6.81 8.29
N LEU A 72 0.14 6.03 7.41
CA LEU A 72 -1.19 6.30 6.88
C LEU A 72 -2.12 5.14 7.19
N ASP A 73 -3.13 5.41 8.02
CA ASP A 73 -4.21 4.47 8.33
C ASP A 73 -5.54 4.99 7.78
N LEU A 74 -6.05 4.30 6.75
CA LEU A 74 -7.36 4.51 6.14
C LEU A 74 -8.24 3.27 6.32
N SER A 75 -7.99 2.47 7.36
CA SER A 75 -8.76 1.27 7.65
C SER A 75 -10.20 1.56 8.04
N HIS A 76 -11.09 0.56 7.94
CA HIS A 76 -12.49 0.69 8.33
C HIS A 76 -13.22 1.84 7.60
N ASN A 77 -13.00 1.99 6.31
CA ASN A 77 -13.79 2.89 5.47
C ASN A 77 -14.60 2.07 4.45
N GLY A 78 -15.01 2.68 3.35
CA GLY A 78 -15.70 2.02 2.25
C GLY A 78 -14.90 2.08 0.95
N LEU A 79 -13.58 2.24 1.02
CA LEU A 79 -12.75 2.51 -0.16
C LEU A 79 -12.86 1.35 -1.14
N THR A 80 -13.16 1.67 -2.40
CA THR A 80 -13.32 0.67 -3.46
C THR A 80 -12.06 0.48 -4.31
N CYS A 81 -11.16 1.48 -4.31
CA CYS A 81 -9.83 1.40 -4.91
C CYS A 81 -8.80 2.23 -4.14
N ALA A 82 -7.57 1.73 -4.12
CA ALA A 82 -6.38 2.42 -3.65
C ALA A 82 -5.29 2.28 -4.71
N CYS A 83 -5.54 2.91 -5.86
CA CYS A 83 -4.74 2.74 -7.08
C CYS A 83 -3.79 3.92 -7.37
N ALA A 84 -3.61 4.85 -6.42
CA ALA A 84 -2.90 6.12 -6.67
C ALA A 84 -1.90 6.54 -5.59
N LEU A 85 -1.62 5.72 -4.56
CA LEU A 85 -0.75 6.19 -3.48
C LEU A 85 0.60 6.68 -4.04
N GLY A 86 1.14 6.00 -5.05
CA GLY A 86 2.37 6.38 -5.73
C GLY A 86 2.28 6.72 -7.22
N SER A 87 1.09 6.88 -7.79
CA SER A 87 0.97 7.22 -9.23
C SER A 87 0.94 8.73 -9.45
N GLU A 88 1.71 9.22 -10.43
CA GLU A 88 1.71 10.62 -10.85
C GLU A 88 0.49 10.99 -11.70
N ALA A 89 -0.25 10.00 -12.20
CA ALA A 89 -1.38 10.23 -13.08
C ALA A 89 -2.69 10.36 -12.28
N PRO A 90 -3.49 11.42 -12.52
CA PRO A 90 -4.84 11.49 -12.00
C PRO A 90 -5.63 10.25 -12.38
N LEU A 91 -6.20 9.59 -11.36
CA LEU A 91 -7.22 8.60 -11.61
C LEU A 91 -8.55 9.34 -11.91
N SER A 92 -9.08 9.23 -13.12
CA SER A 92 -10.43 9.65 -13.49
C SER A 92 -11.48 8.87 -12.67
N LYS A 93 -12.75 9.30 -12.71
CA LYS A 93 -13.81 8.71 -11.87
C LYS A 93 -14.25 7.29 -12.32
N THR A 94 -13.81 6.79 -13.47
CA THR A 94 -14.20 5.48 -14.07
C THR A 94 -13.28 4.31 -13.66
N HIS A 95 -12.50 4.46 -12.59
CA HIS A 95 -11.16 3.87 -12.45
C HIS A 95 -10.98 2.49 -11.81
N ALA A 96 -11.98 1.63 -11.79
CA ALA A 96 -11.70 0.20 -11.68
C ALA A 96 -11.31 -0.38 -13.05
N LYS A 97 -12.05 0.00 -14.10
CA LYS A 97 -11.78 -0.46 -15.47
C LYS A 97 -10.54 0.21 -16.03
N GLU A 98 -10.37 1.52 -15.85
CA GLU A 98 -9.19 2.23 -16.37
C GLU A 98 -7.91 1.87 -15.61
N ALA A 99 -7.95 1.66 -14.29
CA ALA A 99 -6.79 1.12 -13.56
C ALA A 99 -6.44 -0.30 -14.06
N ARG A 100 -7.43 -1.19 -14.23
CA ARG A 100 -7.23 -2.51 -14.85
C ARG A 100 -6.68 -2.41 -16.28
N THR A 101 -7.19 -1.48 -17.10
CA THR A 101 -6.70 -1.23 -18.46
C THR A 101 -5.28 -0.71 -18.43
N ARG A 102 -4.90 0.20 -17.53
CA ARG A 102 -3.52 0.69 -17.41
C ARG A 102 -2.56 -0.41 -16.92
N ILE A 103 -2.98 -1.25 -15.97
CA ILE A 103 -2.22 -2.43 -15.54
C ILE A 103 -2.02 -3.41 -16.72
N ALA A 104 -3.08 -3.64 -17.51
CA ALA A 104 -3.04 -4.59 -18.63
C ALA A 104 -2.39 -4.02 -19.90
N ALA A 105 -2.39 -2.70 -20.08
CA ALA A 105 -1.92 -2.01 -21.28
C ALA A 105 -0.59 -1.30 -21.11
N ALA A 106 0.05 -1.31 -19.93
CA ALA A 106 1.36 -0.72 -19.72
C ALA A 106 2.38 -1.36 -20.67
N PRO A 107 2.78 -0.68 -21.76
CA PRO A 107 3.86 -1.14 -22.60
C PRO A 107 5.17 -0.75 -21.91
N VAL A 108 6.24 -1.47 -22.23
CA VAL A 108 7.63 -1.07 -21.98
C VAL A 108 7.95 0.13 -22.90
N SER A 109 7.28 1.27 -22.71
CA SER A 109 7.52 2.45 -23.54
C SER A 109 8.48 3.38 -22.83
N ASN A 110 9.73 3.32 -23.27
CA ASN A 110 10.75 4.35 -23.11
C ASN A 110 10.22 5.68 -23.69
N ALA A 111 9.52 6.46 -22.88
CA ALA A 111 9.11 7.81 -23.25
C ALA A 111 9.57 8.77 -22.15
N ALA A 112 10.71 9.41 -22.42
CA ALA A 112 11.23 10.54 -21.68
C ALA A 112 10.24 11.71 -21.74
N HIS A 113 9.31 11.78 -20.80
CA HIS A 113 8.60 13.02 -20.50
C HIS A 113 8.97 13.43 -19.08
N SER A 114 9.78 14.49 -19.03
CA SER A 114 10.20 15.18 -17.81
C SER A 114 9.01 15.92 -17.20
N THR A 115 8.03 15.19 -16.68
CA THR A 115 7.22 15.71 -15.59
C THR A 115 8.04 15.53 -14.32
N THR A 116 8.22 16.63 -13.58
CA THR A 116 8.94 16.69 -12.32
C THR A 116 8.49 15.56 -11.40
N ARG A 117 9.32 14.51 -11.31
CA ARG A 117 9.13 13.36 -10.43
C ARG A 117 8.73 13.88 -9.06
N LEU A 118 7.50 13.63 -8.63
CA LEU A 118 7.17 13.87 -7.23
C LEU A 118 8.12 12.95 -6.46
N PRO A 119 8.97 13.47 -5.56
CA PRO A 119 9.79 12.61 -4.74
C PRO A 119 8.84 11.80 -3.87
N LEU A 120 8.51 10.58 -4.33
CA LEU A 120 7.77 9.63 -3.52
C LEU A 120 8.52 9.47 -2.22
N ASP A 121 7.75 9.52 -1.15
CA ASP A 121 8.27 9.95 0.12
C ASP A 121 9.25 8.95 0.74
N LYS A 122 10.33 9.49 1.33
CA LYS A 122 11.40 8.70 1.95
C LYS A 122 11.07 8.26 3.37
N SER A 123 9.93 8.66 3.93
CA SER A 123 9.56 8.47 5.34
C SER A 123 8.35 7.57 5.55
N LEU A 124 7.50 7.33 4.54
CA LEU A 124 6.33 6.46 4.70
C LEU A 124 6.74 5.02 4.98
N GLU A 125 6.44 4.55 6.18
CA GLU A 125 6.78 3.21 6.70
C GLU A 125 5.57 2.28 6.76
N VAL A 126 4.36 2.81 7.03
CA VAL A 126 3.16 1.97 7.24
C VAL A 126 1.98 2.50 6.42
N VAL A 127 1.34 1.59 5.68
CA VAL A 127 0.07 1.83 4.99
C VAL A 127 -0.96 0.78 5.42
N ALA A 128 -1.99 1.26 6.14
CA ALA A 128 -3.09 0.45 6.63
C ALA A 128 -4.37 0.75 5.85
N LEU A 129 -4.86 -0.26 5.12
CA LEU A 129 -6.04 -0.20 4.25
C LEU A 129 -7.04 -1.33 4.54
N GLN A 130 -6.86 -2.04 5.66
CA GLN A 130 -7.70 -3.16 6.07
C GLN A 130 -9.16 -2.75 6.29
N ARG A 131 -10.08 -3.70 6.13
CA ARG A 131 -11.52 -3.51 6.36
C ARG A 131 -12.11 -2.38 5.49
N ASN A 132 -11.78 -2.42 4.20
CA ASN A 132 -12.36 -1.59 3.16
C ASN A 132 -13.11 -2.47 2.14
N GLN A 133 -13.43 -1.94 0.97
CA GLN A 133 -14.08 -2.66 -0.13
C GLN A 133 -13.17 -2.73 -1.36
N LEU A 134 -11.85 -2.75 -1.14
CA LEU A 134 -10.87 -2.64 -2.23
C LEU A 134 -11.02 -3.83 -3.17
N LYS A 135 -11.35 -3.56 -4.43
CA LYS A 135 -11.39 -4.58 -5.50
C LYS A 135 -10.08 -4.66 -6.29
N THR A 136 -9.31 -3.59 -6.23
CA THR A 136 -8.02 -3.43 -6.91
C THR A 136 -7.13 -2.55 -6.04
N PHE A 137 -5.84 -2.88 -6.02
CA PHE A 137 -4.80 -2.16 -5.31
C PHE A 137 -3.59 -2.03 -6.22
N VAL A 138 -3.00 -0.84 -6.26
CA VAL A 138 -1.75 -0.55 -6.98
C VAL A 138 -0.97 0.42 -6.12
N ILE A 139 0.21 0.01 -5.66
CA ILE A 139 0.98 0.86 -4.74
C ILE A 139 1.67 1.99 -5.49
N ALA A 140 2.29 1.66 -6.62
CA ALA A 140 2.93 2.58 -7.52
C ALA A 140 2.88 2.02 -8.95
N ASP A 141 2.98 2.90 -9.94
CA ASP A 141 3.14 2.47 -11.32
C ASP A 141 4.64 2.27 -11.65
N ASN A 142 4.92 1.69 -12.82
CA ASN A 142 6.28 1.40 -13.28
C ASN A 142 7.10 2.67 -13.62
N THR A 143 6.52 3.88 -13.49
CA THR A 143 7.24 5.12 -13.81
C THR A 143 8.13 5.61 -12.66
N VAL A 144 7.98 5.00 -11.48
CA VAL A 144 8.72 5.39 -10.27
C VAL A 144 9.81 4.37 -9.96
N ASP A 145 11.09 4.74 -10.13
CA ASP A 145 12.24 3.83 -9.92
C ASP A 145 12.32 3.18 -8.52
N LYS A 146 11.86 3.88 -7.48
CA LYS A 146 11.89 3.43 -6.06
C LYS A 146 10.68 3.96 -5.29
N PRO A 147 9.50 3.32 -5.41
CA PRO A 147 8.32 3.80 -4.72
C PRO A 147 8.41 3.47 -3.23
N PHE A 148 8.17 4.48 -2.40
CA PHE A 148 8.17 4.38 -0.93
C PHE A 148 9.37 3.59 -0.38
N PRO A 149 10.60 4.11 -0.54
CA PRO A 149 11.81 3.37 -0.18
C PRO A 149 11.90 3.00 1.31
N ALA A 150 11.10 3.62 2.17
CA ALA A 150 11.00 3.31 3.59
C ALA A 150 9.82 2.41 3.98
N LEU A 151 8.92 2.06 3.05
CA LEU A 151 7.71 1.30 3.41
C LEU A 151 8.08 -0.06 3.96
N ARG A 152 7.56 -0.40 5.14
CA ARG A 152 7.80 -1.64 5.88
C ARG A 152 6.57 -2.52 5.95
N GLU A 153 5.39 -1.91 6.06
CA GLU A 153 4.14 -2.64 6.28
C GLU A 153 3.04 -2.17 5.36
N LEU A 154 2.37 -3.15 4.75
CA LEU A 154 1.19 -2.96 3.92
C LEU A 154 0.07 -3.90 4.39
N LEU A 155 -0.96 -3.33 5.00
CA LEU A 155 -2.08 -4.09 5.57
C LEU A 155 -3.32 -3.95 4.69
N LEU A 156 -3.74 -5.04 4.07
CA LEU A 156 -4.84 -5.12 3.09
C LEU A 156 -5.93 -6.13 3.52
N ASP A 157 -5.94 -6.54 4.78
CA ASP A 157 -6.86 -7.56 5.30
C ASP A 157 -8.33 -7.15 5.16
N GLN A 158 -9.22 -8.13 5.05
CA GLN A 158 -10.66 -7.92 5.06
C GLN A 158 -11.12 -6.91 3.99
N ASN A 159 -10.58 -7.05 2.77
CA ASN A 159 -10.97 -6.28 1.60
C ASN A 159 -11.75 -7.16 0.61
N HIS A 160 -12.00 -6.67 -0.61
CA HIS A 160 -12.67 -7.41 -1.68
C HIS A 160 -11.70 -7.74 -2.82
N LEU A 161 -10.42 -7.96 -2.51
CA LEU A 161 -9.40 -8.28 -3.52
C LEU A 161 -9.65 -9.69 -4.04
N GLY A 162 -9.69 -9.84 -5.36
CA GLY A 162 -9.93 -11.11 -6.03
C GLY A 162 -8.98 -11.32 -7.20
N GLY A 163 -8.96 -12.54 -7.74
CA GLY A 163 -8.09 -12.88 -8.87
C GLY A 163 -6.62 -12.89 -8.46
N THR A 164 -5.79 -12.12 -9.16
CA THR A 164 -4.35 -12.00 -8.87
C THR A 164 -4.02 -10.66 -8.23
N VAL A 165 -3.40 -10.67 -7.06
CA VAL A 165 -2.86 -9.47 -6.43
C VAL A 165 -1.43 -9.22 -6.92
N SER A 166 -1.15 -7.98 -7.32
CA SER A 166 0.19 -7.47 -7.62
C SER A 166 0.39 -6.10 -6.97
N LEU A 167 1.64 -5.67 -6.83
CA LEU A 167 1.96 -4.32 -6.37
C LEU A 167 1.90 -3.27 -7.50
N GLY A 168 1.69 -3.70 -8.75
CA GLY A 168 1.72 -2.82 -9.93
C GLY A 168 3.02 -2.91 -10.73
N PHE A 169 4.03 -3.65 -10.24
CA PHE A 169 5.31 -3.83 -10.93
C PHE A 169 5.21 -4.85 -12.06
N ALA A 170 5.89 -4.56 -13.17
CA ALA A 170 6.19 -5.55 -14.19
C ALA A 170 7.08 -6.68 -13.62
N ALA A 171 7.07 -7.85 -14.25
CA ALA A 171 7.89 -8.99 -13.81
C ALA A 171 9.39 -8.85 -14.18
N ASP A 172 9.76 -7.75 -14.83
CA ASP A 172 11.10 -7.53 -15.39
C ASP A 172 12.12 -7.18 -14.31
N GLU A 173 13.38 -7.58 -14.47
CA GLU A 173 14.44 -7.35 -13.47
C GLU A 173 14.78 -5.87 -13.26
N GLU A 174 14.44 -5.01 -14.22
CA GLU A 174 14.62 -3.55 -14.13
C GLU A 174 13.51 -2.86 -13.33
N ALA A 175 12.49 -3.58 -12.87
CA ALA A 175 11.37 -2.95 -12.20
C ALA A 175 11.72 -2.38 -10.81
N PRO A 176 10.92 -1.41 -10.31
CA PRO A 176 11.19 -0.71 -9.08
C PRO A 176 11.25 -1.63 -7.86
N THR A 177 12.23 -1.38 -6.98
CA THR A 177 12.43 -2.18 -5.76
C THR A 177 11.92 -1.49 -4.51
N MET A 178 11.24 -2.26 -3.65
CA MET A 178 10.76 -1.88 -2.32
C MET A 178 11.54 -2.64 -1.25
N ALA A 179 12.85 -2.36 -1.18
CA ALA A 179 13.78 -3.13 -0.34
C ALA A 179 13.48 -3.10 1.18
N SER A 180 12.73 -2.10 1.64
CA SER A 180 12.34 -1.96 3.06
C SER A 180 11.07 -2.70 3.43
N LEU A 181 10.28 -3.17 2.46
CA LEU A 181 9.01 -3.82 2.75
C LEU A 181 9.28 -5.14 3.49
N ARG A 182 8.64 -5.34 4.63
CA ARG A 182 8.79 -6.50 5.52
C ARG A 182 7.52 -7.32 5.58
N ARG A 183 6.36 -6.68 5.61
CA ARG A 183 5.08 -7.33 5.81
C ARG A 183 4.04 -6.90 4.79
N ILE A 184 3.38 -7.89 4.19
CA ILE A 184 2.14 -7.73 3.44
C ILE A 184 1.09 -8.63 4.10
N SER A 185 -0.07 -8.06 4.43
CA SER A 185 -1.19 -8.79 5.02
C SER A 185 -2.38 -8.76 4.07
N LEU A 186 -2.87 -9.92 3.64
CA LEU A 186 -3.98 -10.09 2.69
C LEU A 186 -5.07 -10.99 3.27
N ASP A 187 -5.21 -11.03 4.60
CA ASP A 187 -6.07 -11.98 5.29
C ASP A 187 -7.56 -11.74 4.98
N GLU A 188 -8.35 -12.81 5.05
CA GLU A 188 -9.82 -12.79 5.01
C GLU A 188 -10.43 -11.92 3.88
N GLN A 189 -10.04 -12.09 2.61
CA GLN A 189 -10.69 -11.34 1.53
C GLN A 189 -12.15 -11.79 1.34
N LYS A 190 -13.08 -10.82 1.29
CA LYS A 190 -14.55 -11.02 1.27
C LYS A 190 -15.18 -10.61 -0.07
N GLY A 191 -14.37 -10.55 -1.13
CA GLY A 191 -14.82 -10.19 -2.48
C GLY A 191 -15.76 -11.23 -3.09
N THR A 192 -16.53 -10.83 -4.11
CA THR A 192 -17.36 -11.77 -4.89
C THR A 192 -16.51 -12.75 -5.70
N GLU A 193 -15.36 -12.30 -6.16
CA GLU A 193 -14.33 -13.15 -6.75
C GLU A 193 -13.30 -13.47 -5.65
N PRO A 194 -12.97 -14.74 -5.43
CA PRO A 194 -11.98 -15.09 -4.42
C PRO A 194 -10.58 -14.64 -4.85
N LEU A 195 -9.73 -14.39 -3.87
CA LEU A 195 -8.28 -14.27 -4.12
C LEU A 195 -7.79 -15.63 -4.64
N ARG A 196 -7.18 -15.65 -5.82
CA ARG A 196 -6.71 -16.88 -6.48
C ARG A 196 -5.20 -16.99 -6.50
N ARG A 197 -4.50 -15.86 -6.64
CA ARG A 197 -3.04 -15.82 -6.81
C ARG A 197 -2.43 -14.57 -6.21
N VAL A 198 -1.17 -14.70 -5.80
CA VAL A 198 -0.27 -13.57 -5.54
C VAL A 198 0.80 -13.60 -6.62
N ASN A 199 1.03 -12.47 -7.28
CA ASN A 199 2.07 -12.39 -8.31
C ASN A 199 3.46 -12.58 -7.67
N ALA A 200 4.18 -13.62 -8.07
CA ALA A 200 5.50 -13.94 -7.54
C ALA A 200 6.56 -12.84 -7.78
N ALA A 201 6.34 -11.94 -8.73
CA ALA A 201 7.21 -10.77 -8.93
C ALA A 201 7.35 -9.90 -7.67
N ILE A 202 6.38 -9.94 -6.74
CA ILE A 202 6.49 -9.27 -5.44
C ILE A 202 7.77 -9.67 -4.69
N PHE A 203 8.20 -10.93 -4.77
CA PHE A 203 9.38 -11.44 -4.07
C PHE A 203 10.71 -11.08 -4.76
N ALA A 204 10.66 -10.73 -6.05
CA ALA A 204 11.80 -10.12 -6.74
C ALA A 204 11.95 -8.65 -6.31
N HIS A 205 10.84 -7.92 -6.28
CA HIS A 205 10.82 -6.48 -6.04
C HIS A 205 10.87 -6.09 -4.55
N CYS A 206 10.51 -7.00 -3.66
CA CYS A 206 10.53 -6.79 -2.21
C CYS A 206 11.51 -7.79 -1.57
N PRO A 207 12.84 -7.68 -1.83
CA PRO A 207 13.81 -8.67 -1.38
C PRO A 207 13.89 -8.80 0.15
N GLY A 208 13.49 -7.75 0.86
CA GLY A 208 13.43 -7.75 2.32
C GLY A 208 12.10 -8.19 2.91
N LEU A 209 11.12 -8.62 2.10
CA LEU A 209 9.86 -9.16 2.61
C LEU A 209 10.18 -10.35 3.53
N THR A 210 9.56 -10.41 4.69
CA THR A 210 9.70 -11.49 5.69
C THR A 210 8.35 -12.08 6.07
N SER A 211 7.23 -11.46 5.70
CA SER A 211 5.90 -11.95 6.05
C SER A 211 4.91 -11.63 4.93
N LEU A 212 4.25 -12.67 4.44
CA LEU A 212 3.07 -12.59 3.59
C LEU A 212 1.96 -13.40 4.26
N SER A 213 0.96 -12.72 4.80
CA SER A 213 -0.19 -13.37 5.44
C SER A 213 -1.34 -13.51 4.45
N LEU A 214 -1.91 -14.71 4.36
CA LEU A 214 -3.05 -15.07 3.50
C LEU A 214 -4.17 -15.74 4.30
N GLN A 215 -4.12 -15.61 5.63
CA GLN A 215 -4.94 -16.38 6.55
C GLN A 215 -6.43 -16.15 6.28
N GLY A 216 -7.19 -17.24 6.25
CA GLY A 216 -8.66 -17.18 6.17
C GLY A 216 -9.19 -16.81 4.78
N ASN A 217 -8.33 -16.82 3.76
CA ASN A 217 -8.78 -16.85 2.37
C ASN A 217 -9.21 -18.28 2.00
N CYS A 218 -10.28 -18.42 1.22
CA CYS A 218 -10.80 -19.74 0.87
C CYS A 218 -9.85 -20.60 0.01
N ASN A 219 -8.90 -19.98 -0.71
CA ASN A 219 -7.93 -20.65 -1.56
C ASN A 219 -6.50 -20.51 -1.02
N GLU A 220 -6.32 -20.35 0.29
CA GLU A 220 -5.01 -20.12 0.93
C GLU A 220 -3.98 -21.18 0.51
N GLU A 221 -4.34 -22.47 0.57
CA GLU A 221 -3.47 -23.59 0.16
C GLU A 221 -3.11 -23.53 -1.34
N GLU A 222 -4.09 -23.30 -2.22
CA GLU A 222 -3.84 -23.21 -3.67
C GLU A 222 -2.92 -22.04 -4.03
N ILE A 223 -3.06 -20.90 -3.34
CA ILE A 223 -2.18 -19.74 -3.51
C ILE A 223 -0.76 -20.12 -3.09
N HIS A 224 -0.61 -20.78 -1.94
CA HIS A 224 0.69 -21.21 -1.44
C HIS A 224 1.36 -22.22 -2.39
N ASP A 225 0.63 -23.22 -2.86
CA ASP A 225 1.15 -24.20 -3.84
C ASP A 225 1.59 -23.53 -5.14
N SER A 226 0.79 -22.58 -5.63
CA SER A 226 1.15 -21.79 -6.82
C SER A 226 2.41 -20.95 -6.58
N LEU A 227 2.66 -20.46 -5.37
CA LEU A 227 3.87 -19.72 -5.03
C LEU A 227 5.09 -20.64 -4.96
N VAL A 228 4.99 -21.80 -4.32
CA VAL A 228 6.08 -22.80 -4.21
C VAL A 228 6.55 -23.31 -5.58
N GLN A 229 5.64 -23.36 -6.56
CA GLN A 229 5.97 -23.71 -7.95
C GLN A 229 6.73 -22.59 -8.69
N SER A 230 6.73 -21.35 -8.19
CA SER A 230 7.43 -20.23 -8.82
C SER A 230 8.93 -20.23 -8.49
N ASP A 231 9.76 -20.19 -9.53
CA ASP A 231 11.21 -20.06 -9.37
C ASP A 231 11.62 -18.76 -8.67
N ILE A 232 10.86 -17.66 -8.86
CA ILE A 232 11.11 -16.38 -8.21
C ILE A 232 10.93 -16.52 -6.68
N TYR A 233 9.85 -17.17 -6.27
CA TYR A 233 9.57 -17.39 -4.85
C TYR A 233 10.58 -18.37 -4.23
N ARG A 234 10.92 -19.46 -4.92
CA ARG A 234 11.93 -20.43 -4.44
C ARG A 234 13.29 -19.76 -4.20
N LYS A 235 13.77 -18.95 -5.16
CA LYS A 235 15.00 -18.16 -5.01
C LYS A 235 14.92 -17.15 -3.86
N TRP A 236 13.74 -16.60 -3.59
CA TRP A 236 13.53 -15.74 -2.42
C TRP A 236 13.62 -16.54 -1.11
N GLN A 237 12.99 -17.72 -1.02
CA GLN A 237 13.08 -18.59 0.17
C GLN A 237 14.52 -19.00 0.47
N GLU A 238 15.30 -19.38 -0.54
CA GLU A 238 16.73 -19.71 -0.41
C GLU A 238 17.52 -18.53 0.17
N ARG A 239 17.30 -17.31 -0.36
CA ARG A 239 17.93 -16.09 0.17
C ARG A 239 17.54 -15.82 1.63
N GLN A 240 16.27 -16.01 2.01
CA GLN A 240 15.85 -15.80 3.40
C GLN A 240 16.48 -16.83 4.34
N LYS A 241 16.57 -18.08 3.91
CA LYS A 241 17.26 -19.14 4.67
C LYS A 241 18.72 -18.76 4.94
N ASP A 242 19.45 -18.31 3.93
CA ASP A 242 20.84 -17.85 4.10
C ASP A 242 20.96 -16.68 5.08
N VAL A 243 19.98 -15.77 5.09
CA VAL A 243 19.94 -14.63 6.03
C VAL A 243 19.70 -15.10 7.46
N VAL A 244 18.77 -16.05 7.66
CA VAL A 244 18.48 -16.65 8.96
C VAL A 244 19.70 -17.43 9.47
N ASP A 245 20.29 -18.27 8.64
CA ASP A 245 21.47 -19.06 8.98
C ASP A 245 22.63 -18.14 9.40
N LYS A 246 22.90 -17.07 8.66
CA LYS A 246 23.92 -16.07 9.04
C LYS A 246 23.64 -15.40 10.37
N LYS A 247 22.37 -15.09 10.70
CA LYS A 247 22.00 -14.49 11.98
C LYS A 247 22.20 -15.45 13.15
N LEU A 248 21.85 -16.73 12.96
CA LEU A 248 22.06 -17.78 13.96
C LEU A 248 23.56 -17.98 14.25
N HIS A 249 24.39 -18.02 13.20
CA HIS A 249 25.85 -18.15 13.35
C HIS A 249 26.50 -16.93 14.02
N ALA A 250 25.90 -15.74 13.88
CA ALA A 250 26.36 -14.51 14.54
C ALA A 250 25.92 -14.41 16.02
N GLY A 251 25.30 -15.45 16.59
CA GLY A 251 24.83 -15.46 17.98
C GLY A 251 23.53 -14.68 18.21
N GLY A 252 22.81 -14.32 17.15
CA GLY A 252 21.49 -13.69 17.24
C GLY A 252 20.37 -14.72 17.43
N GLN A 253 19.32 -14.34 18.17
CA GLN A 253 18.05 -15.05 18.12
C GLN A 253 17.42 -14.84 16.74
N ALA A 254 17.09 -15.93 16.04
CA ALA A 254 16.31 -15.87 14.80
C ALA A 254 14.92 -16.46 15.05
N GLU A 255 13.88 -15.73 14.68
CA GLU A 255 12.53 -16.26 14.55
C GLU A 255 12.39 -16.91 13.16
N LEU A 256 11.93 -18.16 13.14
CA LEU A 256 11.56 -18.87 11.91
C LEU A 256 10.24 -18.29 11.38
N ILE A 257 10.22 -17.97 10.07
CA ILE A 257 9.04 -17.55 9.30
C ILE A 257 8.33 -18.80 8.79
#